data_AF-A0A6A8MH89-F1
#
_entry.id   AF-A0A6A8MH89-F1
#
_cell.length_a   1.000
_cell.length_b   1.000
_cell.length_c   1.000
_cell.angle_alpha   90.00
_cell.angle_beta   90.00
_cell.angle_gamma   90.00
#
_symmetry.space_group_name_H-M   'P 1'
#
loop_
_entity.id
_entity.type
_entity.pdbx_description
1 polymer ?
#
loop_
_entity_poly.entity_id
_entity_poly.type
_entity_poly.pdbx_seq_one_letter_code
_entity_poly.pdbx_strand_id
1 'polypeptide(L)'
;GDLNLTTEQRRKMLDEKRKQIVSFIAKTYVDPRTHLPHPPVRIEQALKDGRITIDPQKSVDEQVKDIVENLRSIIPMKSEIIDLEIIIPAQYASQSYAVLKSVGILKKEDWQNNGSLKAILEIPAGARPNVIDRLGSITKGSATVEVMR
;
A
#
# COMPACT_ATOMS: atom_id res chain seq x y z
N GLY A 1 13.17 -23.44 -23.78
CA GLY A 1 13.66 -22.32 -24.62
C GLY A 1 14.32 -21.35 -23.69
N ASP A 2 15.56 -21.64 -23.35
CA ASP A 2 16.29 -20.93 -22.30
C ASP A 2 16.78 -19.59 -22.83
N LEU A 3 16.13 -18.53 -22.36
CA LEU A 3 16.57 -17.16 -22.56
C LEU A 3 17.98 -17.05 -21.95
N ASN A 4 19.00 -17.15 -22.80
CA ASN A 4 20.39 -16.80 -22.49
C ASN A 4 20.49 -15.28 -22.30
N LEU A 5 19.88 -14.80 -21.22
CA LEU A 5 20.13 -13.46 -20.69
C LEU A 5 21.59 -13.43 -20.27
N THR A 6 22.32 -12.42 -20.73
CA THR A 6 23.69 -12.21 -20.26
C THR A 6 23.67 -11.99 -18.75
N THR A 7 24.76 -12.37 -18.07
CA THR A 7 24.88 -12.22 -16.61
C THR A 7 24.58 -10.78 -16.15
N GLU A 8 24.93 -9.78 -16.97
CA GLU A 8 24.63 -8.36 -16.72
C GLU A 8 23.14 -8.03 -16.85
N GLN A 9 22.45 -8.52 -17.89
CA GLN A 9 21.01 -8.30 -18.04
C GLN A 9 20.22 -8.93 -16.89
N ARG A 10 20.59 -10.15 -16.49
CA ARG A 10 19.96 -10.84 -15.35
C ARG A 10 20.13 -10.06 -14.05
N ARG A 11 21.32 -9.49 -13.83
CA ARG A 11 21.62 -8.69 -12.63
C ARG A 11 20.83 -7.38 -12.58
N LYS A 12 20.76 -6.65 -13.71
CA LYS A 12 19.93 -5.43 -13.82
C LYS A 12 18.46 -5.71 -13.53
N MET A 13 17.89 -6.72 -14.18
CA MET A 13 16.49 -7.10 -13.96
C MET A 13 16.22 -7.42 -12.50
N LEU A 14 17.14 -8.14 -11.84
CA LEU A 14 16.97 -8.53 -10.45
C LEU A 14 17.04 -7.34 -9.49
N ASP A 15 17.93 -6.37 -9.72
CA ASP A 15 18.01 -5.14 -8.92
C ASP A 15 16.82 -4.21 -9.13
N GLU A 16 16.33 -4.05 -10.36
CA GLU A 16 15.11 -3.28 -10.63
C GLU A 16 13.90 -3.90 -9.95
N LYS A 17 13.76 -5.22 -10.05
CA LYS A 17 12.66 -5.95 -9.43
C LYS A 17 12.74 -5.94 -7.92
N ARG A 18 13.95 -6.01 -7.35
CA ARG A 18 14.18 -5.81 -5.92
C ARG A 18 13.68 -4.45 -5.46
N LYS A 19 14.03 -3.36 -6.16
CA LYS A 19 13.55 -2.01 -5.83
C LYS A 19 12.02 -1.90 -5.93
N GLN A 20 11.41 -2.52 -6.94
CA GLN A 20 9.96 -2.56 -7.07
C GLN A 20 9.29 -3.29 -5.90
N ILE A 21 9.79 -4.47 -5.54
CA ILE A 21 9.30 -5.26 -4.39
C ILE A 21 9.42 -4.44 -3.10
N VAL A 22 10.57 -3.81 -2.86
CA VAL A 22 10.80 -2.96 -1.68
C VAL A 22 9.79 -1.81 -1.63
N SER A 23 9.61 -1.10 -2.73
CA SER A 23 8.66 0.02 -2.81
C SER A 23 7.22 -0.43 -2.61
N PHE A 24 6.86 -1.60 -3.16
CA PHE A 24 5.55 -2.19 -2.97
C PHE A 24 5.32 -2.61 -1.51
N ILE A 25 6.29 -3.27 -0.88
CA ILE A 25 6.20 -3.68 0.52
C ILE A 25 6.09 -2.45 1.42
N ALA A 26 6.88 -1.41 1.18
CA ALA A 26 6.85 -0.16 1.95
C ALA A 26 5.48 0.55 1.91
N LYS A 27 4.75 0.42 0.79
CA LYS A 27 3.41 1.00 0.61
C LYS A 27 2.30 0.15 1.20
N THR A 28 2.46 -1.17 1.17
CA THR A 28 1.39 -2.12 1.52
C THR A 28 1.47 -2.56 2.98
N TYR A 29 2.68 -2.71 3.53
CA TYR A 29 2.93 -3.28 4.86
C TYR A 29 3.36 -2.23 5.86
N VAL A 30 2.81 -2.36 7.08
CA VAL A 30 3.13 -1.49 8.22
C VAL A 30 3.67 -2.29 9.39
N ASP A 31 4.39 -1.58 10.24
CA ASP A 31 4.73 -2.09 11.56
C ASP A 31 3.45 -2.19 12.40
N PRO A 32 3.11 -3.37 12.97
CA PRO A 32 1.95 -3.51 13.84
C PRO A 32 2.06 -2.71 15.14
N ARG A 33 3.26 -2.25 15.54
CA ARG A 33 3.48 -1.49 16.77
C ARG A 33 3.29 0.01 16.60
N THR A 34 3.71 0.56 15.46
CA THR A 34 3.67 2.01 15.21
C THR A 34 2.64 2.40 14.15
N HIS A 35 2.07 1.43 13.42
CA HIS A 35 1.20 1.66 12.27
C HIS A 35 1.84 2.52 11.17
N LEU A 36 3.16 2.71 11.22
CA LEU A 36 3.90 3.47 10.23
C LEU A 36 4.42 2.54 9.13
N PRO A 37 4.48 3.02 7.88
CA PRO A 37 5.10 2.29 6.80
C PRO A 37 6.59 2.12 7.09
N HIS A 38 7.12 0.93 6.80
CA HIS A 38 8.55 0.67 6.96
C HIS A 38 9.34 1.44 5.90
N PRO A 39 10.43 2.14 6.26
CA PRO A 39 11.29 2.79 5.28
C PRO A 39 11.83 1.78 4.25
N PRO A 40 11.94 2.14 2.96
CA PRO A 40 12.48 1.26 1.92
C PRO A 40 13.85 0.65 2.29
N VAL A 41 14.71 1.47 2.90
CA VAL A 41 16.05 1.05 3.35
C VAL A 41 15.98 -0.07 4.39
N ARG A 42 14.98 -0.03 5.29
CA ARG A 42 14.80 -1.04 6.33
C ARG A 42 14.34 -2.38 5.75
N ILE A 43 13.48 -2.32 4.73
CA ILE A 43 13.04 -3.51 3.98
C ILE A 43 14.22 -4.08 3.17
N GLU A 44 15.03 -3.23 2.52
CA GLU A 44 16.24 -3.69 1.83
C GLU A 44 17.22 -4.41 2.76
N GLN A 45 17.44 -3.88 3.96
CA GLN A 45 18.27 -4.53 4.97
C GLN A 45 17.69 -5.90 5.35
N ALA A 46 16.39 -5.95 5.66
CA ALA A 46 15.74 -7.21 6.02
C ALA A 46 15.73 -8.25 4.89
N LEU A 47 15.64 -7.82 3.62
CA LEU A 47 15.79 -8.71 2.46
C LEU A 47 17.20 -9.31 2.38
N LYS A 48 18.24 -8.52 2.71
CA LYS A 48 19.63 -8.99 2.75
C LYS A 48 19.85 -9.96 3.91
N ASP A 49 19.34 -9.61 5.10
CA ASP A 49 19.47 -10.42 6.30
C ASP A 49 18.72 -11.76 6.17
N GLY A 50 17.56 -11.74 5.53
CA GLY A 50 16.77 -12.94 5.23
C GLY A 50 17.29 -13.78 4.07
N ARG A 51 18.39 -13.36 3.41
CA ARG A 51 18.96 -14.03 2.23
C ARG A 51 17.91 -14.38 1.18
N ILE A 52 16.96 -13.47 0.97
CA ILE A 52 15.80 -13.71 0.11
C ILE A 52 16.25 -13.66 -1.35
N THR A 53 16.12 -14.79 -2.04
CA THR A 53 16.38 -14.91 -3.47
C THR A 53 15.20 -14.32 -4.25
N ILE A 54 15.50 -13.45 -5.22
CA ILE A 54 14.48 -12.81 -6.06
C ILE A 54 14.44 -13.46 -7.43
N ASP A 55 13.26 -13.93 -7.84
CA ASP A 55 13.06 -14.53 -9.15
C ASP A 55 12.65 -13.51 -10.22
N PRO A 56 13.46 -13.29 -11.27
CA PRO A 56 13.13 -12.33 -12.33
C PRO A 56 11.96 -12.78 -13.20
N GLN A 57 11.54 -14.05 -13.15
CA GLN A 57 10.41 -14.57 -13.93
C GLN A 57 9.06 -14.50 -13.20
N LYS A 58 9.02 -14.56 -11.86
CA LYS A 58 7.76 -14.54 -11.09
C LYS A 58 7.12 -13.15 -11.04
N SER A 59 5.81 -13.07 -10.87
CA SER A 59 5.13 -11.78 -10.69
C SER A 59 5.52 -11.13 -9.34
N VAL A 60 5.53 -9.79 -9.28
CA VAL A 60 5.87 -9.06 -8.03
C VAL A 60 4.88 -9.40 -6.93
N ASP A 61 3.58 -9.45 -7.23
CA ASP A 61 2.52 -9.72 -6.26
C ASP A 61 2.60 -11.12 -5.63
N GLU A 62 2.85 -12.17 -6.41
CA GLU A 62 3.04 -13.52 -5.88
C GLU A 62 4.29 -13.58 -5.02
N GLN A 63 5.39 -13.03 -5.52
CA GLN A 63 6.66 -13.10 -4.85
C GLN A 63 6.68 -12.28 -3.56
N VAL A 64 5.95 -11.16 -3.50
CA VAL A 64 5.80 -10.35 -2.29
C VAL A 64 5.19 -11.16 -1.15
N LYS A 65 4.24 -12.06 -1.42
CA LYS A 65 3.63 -12.90 -0.36
C LYS A 65 4.68 -13.79 0.30
N ASP A 66 5.44 -14.55 -0.49
CA ASP A 66 6.52 -15.41 0.00
C ASP A 66 7.59 -14.59 0.74
N ILE A 67 7.97 -13.45 0.17
CA ILE A 67 8.97 -12.55 0.75
C ILE A 67 8.52 -12.01 2.10
N VAL A 68 7.25 -11.63 2.22
CA VAL A 68 6.67 -11.10 3.44
C VAL A 68 6.64 -12.16 4.54
N GLU A 69 6.33 -13.41 4.24
CA GLU A 69 6.40 -14.48 5.24
C GLU A 69 7.81 -14.69 5.77
N ASN A 70 8.82 -14.68 4.89
CA ASN A 70 10.21 -14.77 5.31
C ASN A 70 10.65 -13.54 6.13
N LEU A 71 10.29 -12.34 5.66
CA LEU A 71 10.59 -11.09 6.35
C LEU A 71 9.88 -10.98 7.71
N ARG A 72 8.70 -11.58 7.90
CA ARG A 72 7.99 -11.62 9.20
C ARG A 72 8.83 -12.23 10.32
N SER A 73 9.77 -13.11 9.98
CA SER A 73 10.71 -13.70 10.95
C SER A 73 11.77 -12.70 11.44
N ILE A 74 12.00 -11.62 10.70
CA ILE A 74 13.04 -10.61 10.98
C ILE A 74 12.42 -9.30 11.45
N ILE A 75 11.37 -8.86 10.76
CA ILE A 75 10.63 -7.62 11.04
C ILE A 75 9.15 -7.96 11.12
N PRO A 76 8.45 -7.57 12.21
CA PRO A 76 7.02 -7.74 12.27
C PRO A 76 6.36 -6.86 11.21
N MET A 77 5.65 -7.50 10.28
CA MET A 77 4.92 -6.85 9.21
C MET A 77 3.51 -7.40 9.16
N LYS A 78 2.51 -6.52 9.25
CA LYS A 78 1.10 -6.92 9.19
C LYS A 78 0.47 -6.34 7.93
N SER A 79 -0.11 -7.22 7.11
CA SER A 79 -1.07 -6.86 6.07
C SER A 79 -2.45 -6.92 6.69
N GLU A 80 -2.89 -5.81 7.25
CA GLU A 80 -4.26 -5.67 7.73
C GLU A 80 -5.02 -4.89 6.69
N ILE A 81 -6.10 -5.46 6.16
CA ILE A 81 -7.04 -4.72 5.31
C ILE A 81 -8.01 -4.05 6.28
N ILE A 82 -8.18 -2.74 6.17
CA ILE A 82 -9.10 -1.97 7.01
C ILE A 82 -10.14 -1.32 6.12
N ASP A 83 -11.38 -1.32 6.61
CA ASP A 83 -12.47 -0.54 6.02
C ASP A 83 -12.46 0.84 6.72
N LEU A 84 -12.30 1.90 5.93
CA LEU A 84 -12.37 3.28 6.41
C LEU A 84 -13.72 3.87 6.02
N GLU A 85 -14.43 4.39 7.00
CA GLU A 85 -15.58 5.24 6.78
C GLU A 85 -15.13 6.69 6.62
N ILE A 86 -15.45 7.29 5.49
CA ILE A 86 -15.01 8.64 5.12
C ILE A 86 -16.25 9.48 4.85
N ILE A 87 -16.39 10.58 5.59
CA ILE A 87 -17.47 11.56 5.43
C ILE A 87 -16.87 12.84 4.88
N ILE A 88 -17.34 13.25 3.70
CA ILE A 88 -16.81 14.38 2.94
C ILE A 88 -17.93 15.40 2.70
N PRO A 89 -17.72 16.69 3.02
CA PRO A 89 -18.69 17.73 2.71
C PRO A 89 -18.94 17.86 1.20
N ALA A 90 -20.14 18.30 0.83
CA ALA A 90 -20.58 18.49 -0.57
C ALA A 90 -19.58 19.27 -1.44
N GLN A 91 -18.91 20.26 -0.84
CA GLN A 91 -17.94 21.12 -1.50
C GLN A 91 -16.73 20.37 -2.09
N TYR A 92 -16.36 19.22 -1.50
CA TYR A 92 -15.20 18.43 -1.89
C TYR A 92 -15.54 17.02 -2.38
N ALA A 93 -16.80 16.59 -2.27
CA ALA A 93 -17.25 15.24 -2.60
C ALA A 93 -16.81 14.77 -3.99
N SER A 94 -17.03 15.58 -5.05
CA SER A 94 -16.65 15.20 -6.42
C SER A 94 -15.14 15.05 -6.63
N GLN A 95 -14.33 15.91 -6.01
CA GLN A 95 -12.86 15.86 -6.14
C GLN A 95 -12.29 14.69 -5.35
N SER A 96 -12.79 14.47 -4.13
CA SER A 96 -12.37 13.36 -3.30
C SER A 96 -12.81 12.02 -3.87
N TYR A 97 -13.95 11.94 -4.55
CA TYR A 97 -14.44 10.72 -5.17
C TYR A 97 -13.46 10.10 -6.18
N ALA A 98 -12.89 10.93 -7.07
CA ALA A 98 -11.88 10.49 -8.02
C ALA A 98 -10.62 9.98 -7.31
N VAL A 99 -10.24 10.61 -6.20
CA VAL A 99 -9.09 10.19 -5.41
C VAL A 99 -9.35 8.90 -4.67
N LEU A 100 -10.51 8.74 -4.03
CA LEU A 100 -10.90 7.49 -3.34
C LEU A 100 -10.78 6.28 -4.26
N LYS A 101 -11.28 6.38 -5.50
CA LYS A 101 -11.13 5.33 -6.53
C LYS A 101 -9.67 5.08 -6.94
N SER A 102 -8.78 6.06 -6.80
CA SER A 102 -7.36 5.92 -7.15
C SER A 102 -6.52 5.29 -6.02
N VAL A 103 -6.94 5.44 -4.74
CA VAL A 103 -6.17 4.96 -3.58
C VAL A 103 -6.64 3.61 -3.05
N GLY A 104 -7.87 3.19 -3.35
CA GLY A 104 -8.43 1.96 -2.80
C GLY A 104 -9.71 1.51 -3.50
N ILE A 105 -10.35 0.51 -2.90
CA ILE A 105 -11.59 -0.07 -3.41
C ILE A 105 -12.76 0.55 -2.65
N LEU A 106 -13.63 1.26 -3.36
CA LEU A 106 -14.84 1.82 -2.79
C LEU A 106 -15.88 0.70 -2.62
N LYS A 107 -16.19 0.32 -1.39
CA LYS A 107 -17.23 -0.70 -1.11
C LYS A 107 -18.63 -0.13 -1.10
N LYS A 108 -18.79 1.08 -0.57
CA LYS A 108 -20.10 1.72 -0.42
C LYS A 108 -19.97 3.22 -0.59
N GLU A 109 -20.96 3.82 -1.23
CA GLU A 109 -21.14 5.27 -1.33
C GLU A 109 -22.58 5.59 -0.98
N ASP A 110 -22.76 6.62 -0.16
CA ASP A 110 -24.05 7.10 0.31
C ASP A 110 -24.04 8.63 0.28
N TRP A 111 -24.90 9.20 -0.55
CA TRP A 111 -25.04 10.64 -0.70
C TRP A 111 -26.12 11.13 0.26
N GLN A 112 -25.71 11.90 1.26
CA GLN A 112 -26.63 12.45 2.24
C GLN A 112 -27.43 13.62 1.66
N ASN A 113 -28.61 13.86 2.23
CA ASN A 113 -29.50 14.96 1.84
C ASN A 113 -28.87 16.36 1.97
N ASN A 114 -27.81 16.50 2.78
CA ASN A 114 -27.03 17.74 2.90
C ASN A 114 -25.94 17.89 1.81
N GLY A 115 -25.91 16.97 0.83
CA GLY A 115 -24.91 16.91 -0.23
C GLY A 115 -23.57 16.26 0.17
N SER A 116 -23.42 15.84 1.43
CA SER A 116 -22.20 15.17 1.90
C SER A 116 -22.13 13.75 1.37
N LEU A 117 -20.92 13.29 1.05
CA LEU A 117 -20.65 11.94 0.60
C LEU A 117 -20.11 11.13 1.79
N LYS A 118 -20.81 10.07 2.14
CA LYS A 118 -20.33 9.03 3.05
C LYS A 118 -19.87 7.83 2.22
N ALA A 119 -18.59 7.48 2.32
CA ALA A 119 -18.02 6.36 1.57
C ALA A 119 -17.30 5.38 2.48
N ILE A 120 -17.39 4.09 2.16
CA ILE A 120 -16.60 3.03 2.81
C ILE A 120 -15.50 2.64 1.83
N LEU A 121 -14.25 2.89 2.22
CA LEU A 121 -13.06 2.61 1.43
C LEU A 121 -12.28 1.46 2.06
N GLU A 122 -12.11 0.38 1.32
CA GLU A 122 -11.22 -0.72 1.71
C GLU A 122 -9.80 -0.40 1.26
N ILE A 123 -8.86 -0.37 2.22
CA ILE A 123 -7.44 -0.16 1.96
C ILE A 123 -6.56 -1.10 2.80
N PRO A 124 -5.36 -1.44 2.32
CA PRO A 124 -4.33 -1.99 3.19
C PRO A 124 -3.93 -0.95 4.24
N ALA A 125 -3.69 -1.39 5.47
CA ALA A 125 -3.35 -0.53 6.61
C ALA A 125 -2.12 0.35 6.33
N GLY A 126 -1.21 -0.08 5.45
CA GLY A 126 -0.08 0.74 5.00
C GLY A 126 -0.40 1.90 4.09
N ALA A 127 -1.53 1.86 3.39
CA ALA A 127 -2.00 2.99 2.61
C ALA A 127 -2.70 4.05 3.47
N ARG A 128 -3.02 3.76 4.74
CA ARG A 128 -3.78 4.68 5.62
C ARG A 128 -3.16 6.08 5.73
N PRO A 129 -1.86 6.26 6.04
CA PRO A 129 -1.28 7.59 6.16
C PRO A 129 -1.37 8.37 4.84
N ASN A 130 -1.07 7.73 3.71
CA ASN A 130 -1.15 8.34 2.39
C ASN A 130 -2.60 8.73 2.01
N VAL A 131 -3.58 7.93 2.41
CA VAL A 131 -5.01 8.24 2.22
C VAL A 131 -5.40 9.45 3.05
N ILE A 132 -5.01 9.51 4.32
CA ILE A 132 -5.27 10.63 5.21
C ILE A 132 -4.60 11.91 4.67
N ASP A 133 -3.34 11.85 4.23
CA ASP A 133 -2.64 13.00 3.67
C ASP A 133 -3.30 13.52 2.39
N ARG A 134 -3.69 12.61 1.48
CA ARG A 134 -4.39 12.98 0.24
C ARG A 134 -5.76 13.57 0.50
N LEU A 135 -6.56 12.95 1.36
CA LEU A 135 -7.88 13.45 1.76
C LEU A 135 -7.76 14.79 2.49
N GLY A 136 -6.80 14.92 3.40
CA GLY A 136 -6.54 16.15 4.14
C GLY A 136 -6.17 17.30 3.22
N SER A 137 -5.34 17.06 2.21
CA SER A 137 -4.95 18.06 1.21
C SER A 137 -6.14 18.56 0.36
N ILE A 138 -7.01 17.65 -0.09
CA ILE A 138 -8.15 17.99 -0.95
C ILE A 138 -9.27 18.67 -0.16
N THR A 139 -9.58 18.13 1.01
CA THR A 139 -10.70 18.60 1.85
C THR A 139 -10.28 19.70 2.81
N LYS A 140 -9.02 20.13 2.77
CA LYS A 140 -8.40 21.07 3.72
C LYS A 140 -8.64 20.69 5.18
N GLY A 141 -8.69 19.38 5.47
CA GLY A 141 -8.99 18.83 6.80
C GLY A 141 -10.48 18.78 7.16
N SER A 142 -11.39 19.02 6.21
CA SER A 142 -12.85 18.97 6.45
C SER A 142 -13.44 17.57 6.34
N ALA A 143 -12.69 16.59 5.84
CA ALA A 143 -13.11 15.19 5.83
C ALA A 143 -12.99 14.56 7.22
N THR A 144 -14.02 13.81 7.61
CA THR A 144 -13.96 12.93 8.78
C THR A 144 -13.60 11.53 8.31
N VAL A 145 -12.57 10.92 8.92
CA VAL A 145 -12.14 9.56 8.62
C VAL A 145 -12.25 8.74 9.90
N GLU A 146 -13.17 7.78 9.91
CA GLU A 146 -13.33 6.79 10.98
C GLU A 146 -12.86 5.41 10.49
N VAL A 147 -12.24 4.65 11.39
CA VAL A 147 -11.82 3.27 11.10
C VAL A 147 -12.96 2.34 11.52
N MET A 148 -13.55 1.63 10.57
CA MET A 148 -14.44 0.51 10.89
C MET A 148 -13.58 -0.67 11.35
N ARG A 149 -13.92 -1.23 12.51
CA ARG A 149 -13.32 -2.46 13.06
C ARG A 149 -14.21 -3.66 12.78
#